data_AF-A0A9W6V662-F1
#
_entry.id   AF-A0A9W6V662-F1
#
_cell.length_a   1.000
_cell.length_b   1.000
_cell.length_c   1.000
_cell.angle_alpha   90.00
_cell.angle_beta   90.00
_cell.angle_gamma   90.00
#
_symmetry.space_group_name_H-M   'P 1'
#
loop_
_entity.id
_entity.type
_entity.pdbx_description
1 polymer ?
#
loop_
_entity_poly.entity_id
_entity_poly.type
_entity_poly.pdbx_seq_one_letter_code
_entity_poly.pdbx_strand_id
1 'polypeptide(L)'
;MADNDFLRTAPDEIRLLASRGELAERVGAAAGDERRRLRASVFEIAQPVVFWNLTRALELKRGHYRCATAVHRLEDQCLDRFHDDMDTVVADVLRGARVPITSLEGWIRGRLTHATVDGYRRRRSERGALQRPRVPRWLATALGENPVLLALAVDILDFVGTDTAVGPDTWPIARWAERRVATGADAATAPRVVARETEVVLSAMRRRPGWYADYVERPLGRKRPLAIPLPRFSSENGAELPVDLALRQQESDPMLWRAALAVAAIDSGIADGEVPEAVVAAVVSVVFDGEPWSAGPDAVDRILAAVTAR
;
A
#
# COMPACT_ATOMS: atom_id res chain seq x y z
N MET A 1 10.14 34.81 -14.15
CA MET A 1 11.01 34.26 -13.09
C MET A 1 10.56 34.83 -11.75
N ALA A 2 9.53 34.24 -11.15
CA ALA A 2 8.99 34.67 -9.87
C ALA A 2 9.03 33.48 -8.89
N ASP A 3 9.87 33.63 -7.88
CA ASP A 3 9.54 33.48 -6.46
C ASP A 3 8.66 32.26 -6.08
N ASN A 4 9.29 31.13 -5.77
CA ASN A 4 8.63 29.93 -5.27
C ASN A 4 9.42 29.27 -4.11
N ASP A 5 10.14 30.09 -3.32
CA ASP A 5 11.06 29.64 -2.27
C ASP A 5 10.60 29.98 -0.83
N PHE A 6 9.41 30.59 -0.67
CA PHE A 6 8.93 31.15 0.61
C PHE A 6 8.06 30.23 1.49
N LEU A 7 7.81 28.97 1.12
CA LEU A 7 6.74 28.17 1.76
C LEU A 7 7.14 26.79 2.31
N ARG A 8 8.43 26.53 2.49
CA ARG A 8 8.91 25.34 3.20
C ARG A 8 9.55 25.75 4.53
N THR A 9 9.05 25.22 5.64
CA THR A 9 9.87 25.11 6.85
C THR A 9 11.04 24.22 6.47
N ALA A 10 12.24 24.78 6.42
CA ALA A 10 13.42 24.00 6.03
C ALA A 10 13.60 22.86 7.06
N PRO A 11 14.02 21.65 6.64
CA PRO A 11 14.36 20.57 7.55
C PRO A 11 15.29 21.00 8.70
N ASP A 12 16.14 22.01 8.47
CA ASP A 12 17.03 22.57 9.49
C ASP A 12 16.31 23.35 10.59
N GLU A 13 15.18 24.00 10.29
CA GLU A 13 14.34 24.65 11.30
C GLU A 13 13.72 23.63 12.26
N ILE A 14 13.28 22.48 11.73
CA ILE A 14 12.78 21.37 12.54
C ILE A 14 13.88 20.81 13.44
N ARG A 15 15.10 20.63 12.92
CA ARG A 15 16.25 20.17 13.71
C ARG A 15 16.59 21.16 14.82
N LEU A 16 16.50 22.46 14.55
CA LEU A 16 16.75 23.50 15.54
C LEU A 16 15.68 23.52 16.64
N LEU A 17 14.41 23.41 16.28
CA LEU A 17 13.31 23.30 17.26
C LEU A 17 13.47 22.04 18.11
N ALA A 18 13.86 20.91 17.50
CA ALA A 18 14.11 19.67 18.21
C ALA A 18 15.32 19.79 19.16
N SER A 19 16.41 20.43 18.74
CA SER A 19 17.61 20.59 19.57
C SER A 19 17.38 21.48 20.79
N ARG A 20 16.41 22.40 20.73
CA ARG A 20 15.96 23.20 21.87
C ARG A 20 14.88 22.53 22.71
N GLY A 21 14.28 21.44 22.23
CA GLY A 21 13.15 20.77 22.89
C GLY A 21 11.81 21.48 22.70
N GLU A 22 11.73 22.44 21.77
CA GLU A 22 10.57 23.31 21.53
C GLU A 22 9.62 22.73 20.47
N LEU A 23 10.02 21.69 19.73
CA LEU A 23 9.28 21.17 18.58
C LEU A 23 7.83 20.76 18.91
N ALA A 24 7.63 19.95 19.95
CA ALA A 24 6.29 19.49 20.29
C ALA A 24 5.36 20.63 20.77
N GLU A 25 5.90 21.61 21.49
CA GLU A 25 5.15 22.80 21.92
C GLU A 25 4.76 23.66 20.73
N ARG A 26 5.72 23.95 19.84
CA ARG A 26 5.50 24.71 18.61
C ARG A 26 4.42 24.09 17.73
N VAL A 27 4.42 22.76 17.62
CA VAL A 27 3.39 22.01 16.88
C VAL A 27 2.04 22.04 17.60
N GLY A 28 2.04 21.99 18.94
CA GLY A 28 0.84 22.11 19.76
C GLY A 28 0.13 23.46 19.62
N ALA A 29 0.90 24.53 19.45
CA ALA A 29 0.39 25.89 19.21
C ALA A 29 0.01 26.15 17.74
N ALA A 30 0.58 25.40 16.79
CA ALA A 30 0.36 25.61 15.36
C ALA A 30 -1.03 25.13 14.88
N ALA A 31 -1.63 25.90 13.99
CA ALA A 31 -2.90 25.58 13.32
C ALA A 31 -2.79 25.70 11.80
N GLY A 32 -3.75 25.11 11.08
CA GLY A 32 -3.90 25.26 9.62
C GLY A 32 -2.63 24.94 8.83
N ASP A 33 -2.21 25.86 7.96
CA ASP A 33 -1.06 25.71 7.07
C ASP A 33 0.26 25.50 7.80
N GLU A 34 0.43 26.15 8.95
CA GLU A 34 1.67 26.03 9.70
C GLU A 34 1.88 24.60 10.21
N ARG A 35 0.81 23.99 10.75
CA ARG A 35 0.86 22.60 11.19
C ARG A 35 1.08 21.64 10.02
N ARG A 36 0.53 21.93 8.84
CA ARG A 36 0.79 21.17 7.61
C ARG A 36 2.26 21.25 7.20
N ARG A 37 2.86 22.45 7.23
CA ARG A 37 4.28 22.66 6.92
C ARG A 37 5.20 21.92 7.89
N LEU A 38 4.98 22.07 9.19
CA LEU A 38 5.76 21.35 10.21
C LEU A 38 5.68 19.83 10.02
N ARG A 39 4.50 19.30 9.70
CA ARG A 39 4.31 17.87 9.40
C ARG A 39 5.10 17.46 8.15
N ALA A 40 5.03 18.22 7.07
CA ALA A 40 5.74 17.93 5.83
C ALA A 40 7.27 17.91 6.02
N SER A 41 7.80 18.87 6.77
CA SER A 41 9.24 18.93 7.06
C SER A 41 9.72 17.78 7.94
N VAL A 42 8.93 17.38 8.94
CA VAL A 42 9.23 16.16 9.72
C VAL A 42 9.15 14.90 8.84
N PHE A 43 8.19 14.84 7.91
CA PHE A 43 8.08 13.73 6.97
C PHE A 43 9.34 13.61 6.11
N GLU A 44 9.87 14.71 5.58
CA GLU A 44 11.09 14.74 4.78
C GLU A 44 12.32 14.22 5.56
N ILE A 45 12.47 14.60 6.82
CA ILE A 45 13.55 14.09 7.69
C ILE A 45 13.37 12.60 8.02
N ALA A 46 12.13 12.19 8.32
CA ALA A 46 11.84 10.83 8.75
C ALA A 46 11.92 9.81 7.59
N GLN A 47 11.59 10.21 6.37
CA GLN A 47 11.49 9.32 5.19
C GLN A 47 12.75 8.44 4.99
N PRO A 48 13.98 9.00 4.88
CA PRO A 48 15.17 8.17 4.73
C PRO A 48 15.44 7.30 5.97
N VAL A 49 15.16 7.80 7.17
CA VAL A 49 15.37 7.05 8.42
C VAL A 49 14.45 5.82 8.48
N VAL A 50 13.16 6.00 8.20
CA VAL A 50 12.16 4.92 8.19
C VAL A 50 12.48 3.91 7.09
N PHE A 51 12.75 4.37 5.87
CA PHE A 51 13.02 3.48 4.76
C PHE A 51 14.23 2.57 5.03
N TRP A 52 15.37 3.16 5.39
CA TRP A 52 16.62 2.40 5.56
C TRP A 52 16.64 1.53 6.81
N ASN A 53 16.00 1.96 7.91
CA ASN A 53 16.09 1.26 9.19
C ASN A 53 14.90 0.33 9.49
N LEU A 54 13.79 0.43 8.75
CA LEU A 54 12.61 -0.40 8.95
C LEU A 54 12.13 -1.04 7.65
N THR A 55 11.67 -0.24 6.69
CA THR A 55 10.96 -0.72 5.50
C THR A 55 11.82 -1.65 4.67
N ARG A 56 13.06 -1.27 4.37
CA ARG A 56 13.99 -2.12 3.62
C ARG A 56 14.15 -3.50 4.23
N ALA A 57 14.34 -3.59 5.54
CA ALA A 57 14.50 -4.86 6.22
C ALA A 57 13.22 -5.72 6.19
N LEU A 58 12.05 -5.09 6.29
CA LEU A 58 10.76 -5.78 6.18
C LEU A 58 10.50 -6.28 4.76
N GLU A 59 10.78 -5.47 3.73
CA GLU A 59 10.59 -5.86 2.33
C GLU A 59 11.56 -6.97 1.91
N LEU A 60 12.83 -6.93 2.36
CA LEU A 60 13.76 -8.05 2.16
C LEU A 60 13.26 -9.34 2.80
N LYS A 61 12.71 -9.28 4.02
CA LYS A 61 12.11 -10.45 4.68
C LYS A 61 10.87 -10.98 3.95
N ARG A 62 10.16 -10.13 3.21
CA ARG A 62 9.01 -10.50 2.38
C ARG A 62 9.43 -11.03 1.00
N GLY A 63 10.72 -10.95 0.65
CA GLY A 63 11.22 -11.30 -0.68
C GLY A 63 11.02 -10.21 -1.73
N HIS A 64 10.60 -9.01 -1.34
CA HIS A 64 10.36 -7.89 -2.24
C HIS A 64 11.65 -7.11 -2.51
N TYR A 65 12.60 -7.73 -3.22
CA TYR A 65 13.94 -7.17 -3.46
C TYR A 65 13.92 -5.82 -4.18
N ARG A 66 12.99 -5.62 -5.14
CA ARG A 66 12.84 -4.35 -5.86
C ARG A 66 12.38 -3.22 -4.93
N CYS A 67 11.38 -3.50 -4.09
CA CYS A 67 10.86 -2.56 -3.09
C CYS A 67 11.93 -2.18 -2.05
N ALA A 68 12.83 -3.10 -1.72
CA ALA A 68 13.91 -2.86 -0.76
C ALA A 68 15.01 -1.90 -1.24
N THR A 69 15.00 -1.49 -2.52
CA THR A 69 16.04 -0.64 -3.12
C THR A 69 15.84 0.84 -2.84
N ALA A 70 14.63 1.36 -3.06
CA ALA A 70 14.32 2.78 -2.85
C ALA A 70 12.82 3.01 -2.66
N VAL A 71 12.44 4.13 -2.02
CA VAL A 71 11.03 4.50 -1.79
C VAL A 71 10.23 4.57 -3.10
N HIS A 72 10.78 5.16 -4.17
CA HIS A 72 10.10 5.24 -5.47
C HIS A 72 9.98 3.89 -6.21
N ARG A 73 10.56 2.82 -5.66
CA ARG A 73 10.45 1.44 -6.18
C ARG A 73 9.48 0.59 -5.37
N LEU A 74 8.86 1.15 -4.33
CA LEU A 74 7.81 0.47 -3.58
C LEU A 74 6.59 0.28 -4.48
N GLU A 75 6.15 -0.97 -4.62
CA GLU A 75 4.85 -1.30 -5.20
C GLU A 75 3.71 -0.84 -4.28
N ASP A 76 2.51 -0.63 -4.81
CA ASP A 76 1.37 0.00 -4.13
C ASP A 76 1.17 -0.48 -2.69
N GLN A 77 1.10 -1.80 -2.46
CA GLN A 77 0.92 -2.34 -1.11
C GLN A 77 2.10 -2.06 -0.17
N CYS A 78 3.33 -2.04 -0.69
CA CYS A 78 4.52 -1.72 0.08
C CYS A 78 4.60 -0.23 0.39
N LEU A 79 4.17 0.60 -0.57
CA LEU A 79 4.06 2.04 -0.42
C LEU A 79 3.01 2.40 0.63
N ASP A 80 1.83 1.81 0.59
CA ASP A 80 0.78 2.02 1.59
C ASP A 80 1.29 1.75 3.01
N ARG A 81 1.95 0.60 3.23
CA ARG A 81 2.55 0.24 4.52
C ARG A 81 3.62 1.24 4.95
N PHE A 82 4.46 1.67 4.01
CA PHE A 82 5.47 2.68 4.27
C PHE A 82 4.84 4.00 4.73
N HIS A 83 3.78 4.47 4.07
CA HIS A 83 3.04 5.66 4.46
C HIS A 83 2.38 5.52 5.84
N ASP A 84 1.83 4.35 6.14
CA ASP A 84 1.26 3.99 7.45
C ASP A 84 2.29 4.09 8.60
N ASP A 85 3.50 3.59 8.36
CA ASP A 85 4.63 3.67 9.28
C ASP A 85 5.14 5.12 9.40
N MET A 86 5.25 5.83 8.27
CA MET A 86 5.64 7.25 8.23
C MET A 86 4.68 8.12 9.04
N ASP A 87 3.39 8.00 8.82
CA ASP A 87 2.36 8.78 9.54
C ASP A 87 2.44 8.56 11.05
N THR A 88 2.77 7.33 11.45
CA THR A 88 2.95 6.96 12.84
C THR A 88 4.21 7.58 13.45
N VAL A 89 5.33 7.51 12.75
CA VAL A 89 6.61 8.07 13.18
C VAL A 89 6.52 9.60 13.26
N VAL A 90 5.95 10.23 12.24
CA VAL A 90 5.71 11.68 12.23
C VAL A 90 4.82 12.08 13.42
N ALA A 91 3.75 11.34 13.71
CA ALA A 91 2.91 11.60 14.87
C ALA A 91 3.65 11.42 16.21
N ASP A 92 4.57 10.45 16.32
CA ASP A 92 5.40 10.25 17.52
C ASP A 92 6.40 11.39 17.72
N VAL A 93 7.07 11.85 16.65
CA VAL A 93 7.97 13.03 16.69
C VAL A 93 7.21 14.26 17.15
N LEU A 94 6.11 14.60 16.46
CA LEU A 94 5.34 15.81 16.71
C LEU A 94 4.73 15.85 18.13
N ARG A 95 4.49 14.69 18.75
CA ARG A 95 3.95 14.59 20.12
C ARG A 95 5.05 14.48 21.19
N GLY A 96 6.15 13.80 20.86
CA GLY A 96 7.15 13.29 21.80
C GLY A 96 8.45 14.07 21.87
N ALA A 97 8.75 14.92 20.88
CA ALA A 97 9.94 15.78 20.87
C ALA A 97 9.80 16.99 21.82
N ARG A 98 9.75 16.72 23.12
CA ARG A 98 9.54 17.70 24.22
C ARG A 98 10.80 18.03 25.01
N VAL A 99 11.90 17.36 24.69
CA VAL A 99 13.20 17.55 25.35
C VAL A 99 14.23 17.89 24.29
N PRO A 100 15.32 18.58 24.63
CA PRO A 100 16.42 18.82 23.71
C PRO A 100 16.92 17.52 23.04
N ILE A 101 16.94 17.50 21.70
CA ILE A 101 17.37 16.37 20.88
C ILE A 101 18.57 16.78 20.03
N THR A 102 19.76 16.25 20.34
CA THR A 102 21.00 16.56 19.62
C THR A 102 20.98 16.10 18.15
N SER A 103 20.34 14.96 17.86
CA SER A 103 20.13 14.44 16.51
C SER A 103 18.73 13.89 16.38
N LEU A 104 17.91 14.55 15.57
CA LEU A 104 16.52 14.15 15.36
C LEU A 104 16.43 12.80 14.65
N GLU A 105 17.29 12.54 13.65
CA GLU A 105 17.36 11.28 12.93
C GLU A 105 17.74 10.12 13.86
N GLY A 106 18.73 10.33 14.74
CA GLY A 106 19.11 9.34 15.76
C GLY A 106 17.99 9.05 16.75
N TRP A 107 17.27 10.09 17.18
CA TRP A 107 16.12 9.96 18.07
C TRP A 107 14.96 9.21 17.41
N ILE A 108 14.63 9.55 16.16
CA ILE A 108 13.63 8.85 15.33
C ILE A 108 14.01 7.37 15.22
N ARG A 109 15.25 7.09 14.83
CA ARG A 109 15.78 5.72 14.70
C ARG A 109 15.59 4.91 15.97
N GLY A 110 15.94 5.47 17.13
CA GLY A 110 15.79 4.80 18.43
C GLY A 110 14.33 4.50 18.82
N ARG A 111 13.37 5.20 18.22
CA ARG A 111 11.94 5.08 18.52
C ARG A 111 11.12 4.36 17.46
N LEU A 112 11.70 4.03 16.30
CA LEU A 112 10.97 3.45 15.16
C LEU A 112 10.07 2.28 15.56
N THR A 113 10.61 1.26 16.22
CA THR A 113 9.84 0.06 16.61
C THR A 113 8.71 0.41 17.58
N HIS A 114 8.97 1.29 18.56
CA HIS A 114 7.94 1.70 19.50
C HIS A 114 6.81 2.45 18.78
N ALA A 115 7.17 3.45 17.98
CA ALA A 115 6.23 4.28 17.23
C ALA A 115 5.35 3.40 16.34
N THR A 116 5.92 2.60 15.43
CA THR A 116 5.16 1.81 14.47
C THR A 116 4.29 0.73 15.12
N VAL A 117 4.76 0.07 16.17
CA VAL A 117 3.95 -0.89 16.93
C VAL A 117 2.76 -0.21 17.61
N ASP A 118 2.97 0.95 18.21
CA ASP A 118 1.92 1.74 18.86
C ASP A 118 0.89 2.27 17.84
N GLY A 119 1.35 2.76 16.68
CA GLY A 119 0.46 3.14 15.57
C GLY A 119 -0.35 1.97 15.04
N TYR A 120 0.29 0.82 14.80
CA TYR A 120 -0.40 -0.39 14.39
C TYR A 120 -1.49 -0.79 15.40
N ARG A 121 -1.20 -0.74 16.72
CA ARG A 121 -2.20 -1.03 17.76
C ARG A 121 -3.35 -0.03 17.77
N ARG A 122 -3.09 1.27 17.60
CA ARG A 122 -4.12 2.30 17.49
C ARG A 122 -5.04 2.07 16.30
N ARG A 123 -4.46 1.88 15.10
CA ARG A 123 -5.21 1.61 13.86
C ARG A 123 -6.14 0.40 13.99
N ARG A 124 -5.68 -0.65 14.68
CA ARG A 124 -6.52 -1.83 14.98
C ARG A 124 -7.65 -1.51 15.95
N SER A 125 -7.37 -0.73 17.00
CA SER A 125 -8.38 -0.33 18.00
C SER A 125 -9.49 0.52 17.38
N GLU A 126 -9.14 1.46 16.51
CA GLU A 126 -10.09 2.29 15.76
C GLU A 126 -11.05 1.44 14.92
N ARG A 127 -10.54 0.32 14.37
CA ARG A 127 -11.33 -0.68 13.64
C ARG A 127 -12.11 -1.63 14.56
N GLY A 128 -11.92 -1.55 15.88
CA GLY A 128 -12.51 -2.50 16.84
C GLY A 128 -11.83 -3.86 16.86
N ALA A 129 -10.70 -4.02 16.16
CA ALA A 129 -9.96 -5.28 16.12
C ALA A 129 -9.07 -5.44 17.36
N LEU A 130 -8.74 -6.69 17.68
CA LEU A 130 -7.84 -7.00 18.79
C LEU A 130 -6.46 -6.33 18.57
N GLN A 131 -6.01 -5.51 19.52
CA GLN A 131 -4.73 -4.78 19.41
C GLN A 131 -3.51 -5.68 19.24
N ARG A 132 -3.54 -6.86 19.87
CA ARG A 132 -2.47 -7.86 19.82
C ARG A 132 -3.08 -9.19 19.39
N PRO A 133 -3.05 -9.53 18.09
CA PRO A 133 -3.54 -10.80 17.59
C PRO A 133 -2.87 -11.95 18.33
N ARG A 134 -3.62 -12.61 19.20
CA ARG A 134 -3.18 -13.77 19.98
C ARG A 134 -4.34 -14.74 20.07
N VAL A 135 -4.05 -16.02 19.94
CA VAL A 135 -5.04 -17.08 20.10
C VAL A 135 -5.33 -17.24 21.60
N PRO A 136 -6.56 -16.99 22.07
CA PRO A 136 -6.92 -17.26 23.45
C PRO A 136 -6.84 -18.76 23.75
N ARG A 137 -6.59 -19.13 25.02
CA ARG A 137 -6.44 -20.55 25.42
C ARG A 137 -7.63 -21.41 24.98
N TRP A 138 -8.86 -20.91 25.12
CA TRP A 138 -10.06 -21.64 24.71
C TRP A 138 -10.09 -21.96 23.21
N LEU A 139 -9.60 -21.06 22.36
CA LEU A 139 -9.54 -21.26 20.92
C LEU A 139 -8.41 -22.23 20.59
N ALA A 140 -7.27 -22.13 21.28
CA ALA A 140 -6.19 -23.07 21.12
C ALA A 140 -6.63 -24.51 21.44
N THR A 141 -7.34 -24.71 22.56
CA THR A 141 -7.92 -26.00 22.92
C THR A 141 -8.98 -26.46 21.91
N ALA A 142 -9.84 -25.55 21.42
CA ALA A 142 -10.85 -25.88 20.42
C ALA A 142 -10.25 -26.32 19.06
N LEU A 143 -9.05 -25.86 18.74
CA LEU A 143 -8.28 -26.21 17.54
C LEU A 143 -7.31 -27.40 17.77
N GLY A 144 -7.39 -28.06 18.93
CA GLY A 144 -6.52 -29.18 19.29
C GLY A 144 -5.04 -28.81 19.39
N GLU A 145 -4.74 -27.54 19.67
CA GLU A 145 -3.37 -27.00 19.75
C GLU A 145 -2.54 -27.19 18.47
N ASN A 146 -3.19 -27.42 17.33
CA ASN A 146 -2.51 -27.63 16.06
C ASN A 146 -1.81 -26.33 15.62
N PRO A 147 -0.46 -26.30 15.50
CA PRO A 147 0.29 -25.08 15.24
C PRO A 147 -0.09 -24.40 13.92
N VAL A 148 -0.49 -25.18 12.92
CA VAL A 148 -0.92 -24.68 11.61
C VAL A 148 -2.25 -23.94 11.71
N LEU A 149 -3.21 -24.49 12.45
CA LEU A 149 -4.51 -23.85 12.69
C LEU A 149 -4.38 -22.65 13.65
N LEU A 150 -3.48 -22.71 14.64
CA LEU A 150 -3.18 -21.58 15.51
C LEU A 150 -2.58 -20.42 14.72
N ALA A 151 -1.64 -20.69 13.83
CA ALA A 151 -1.07 -19.67 12.95
C ALA A 151 -2.15 -19.06 12.02
N LEU A 152 -3.00 -19.90 11.42
CA LEU A 152 -4.11 -19.43 10.59
C LEU A 152 -5.14 -18.60 11.39
N ALA A 153 -5.39 -18.93 12.65
CA ALA A 153 -6.22 -18.13 13.54
C ALA A 153 -5.62 -16.75 13.81
N VAL A 154 -4.30 -16.65 13.97
CA VAL A 154 -3.60 -15.36 14.05
C VAL A 154 -3.70 -14.61 12.72
N ASP A 155 -3.55 -15.28 11.59
CA ASP A 155 -3.68 -14.68 10.26
C ASP A 155 -5.08 -14.10 10.01
N ILE A 156 -6.13 -14.81 10.42
CA ILE A 156 -7.52 -14.32 10.38
C ILE A 156 -7.66 -13.07 11.25
N LEU A 157 -7.20 -13.14 12.51
CA LEU A 157 -7.26 -12.00 13.44
C LEU A 157 -6.43 -10.81 12.97
N ASP A 158 -5.29 -11.07 12.34
CA ASP A 158 -4.47 -10.03 11.74
C ASP A 158 -5.24 -9.37 10.59
N PHE A 159 -5.70 -10.17 9.63
CA PHE A 159 -6.44 -9.70 8.45
C PHE A 159 -7.62 -8.82 8.82
N VAL A 160 -8.50 -9.23 9.73
CA VAL A 160 -9.69 -8.41 10.08
C VAL A 160 -9.34 -7.02 10.63
N GLY A 161 -8.13 -6.85 11.18
CA GLY A 161 -7.63 -5.56 11.67
C GLY A 161 -6.80 -4.75 10.69
N THR A 162 -6.54 -5.25 9.46
CA THR A 162 -5.83 -4.49 8.43
C THR A 162 -6.78 -3.63 7.58
N ASP A 163 -6.20 -2.70 6.85
CA ASP A 163 -6.81 -1.88 5.79
C ASP A 163 -7.00 -2.62 4.46
N THR A 164 -6.40 -3.80 4.31
CA THR A 164 -6.53 -4.62 3.10
C THR A 164 -8.01 -4.82 2.76
N ALA A 165 -8.40 -4.35 1.58
CA ALA A 165 -9.77 -4.43 1.10
C ALA A 165 -10.27 -5.88 1.05
N VAL A 166 -11.57 -6.06 1.25
CA VAL A 166 -12.19 -7.38 1.10
C VAL A 166 -12.33 -7.67 -0.39
N GLY A 167 -11.68 -8.75 -0.82
CA GLY A 167 -11.79 -9.27 -2.18
C GLY A 167 -13.17 -9.86 -2.48
N PRO A 168 -13.42 -10.32 -3.72
CA PRO A 168 -14.63 -11.07 -4.03
C PRO A 168 -14.75 -12.33 -3.17
N ASP A 169 -13.61 -12.88 -2.73
CA ASP A 169 -13.52 -13.88 -1.68
C ASP A 169 -13.17 -13.17 -0.37
N THR A 170 -13.99 -13.37 0.68
CA THR A 170 -13.90 -12.60 1.94
C THR A 170 -12.52 -12.72 2.61
N TRP A 171 -11.87 -13.88 2.44
CA TRP A 171 -10.60 -14.23 3.06
C TRP A 171 -9.50 -14.33 2.00
N PRO A 172 -8.26 -13.87 2.29
CA PRO A 172 -7.15 -13.88 1.32
C PRO A 172 -6.51 -15.28 1.21
N ILE A 173 -7.30 -16.28 0.81
CA ILE A 173 -6.91 -17.69 0.72
C ILE A 173 -5.69 -17.89 -0.17
N ALA A 174 -5.66 -17.26 -1.36
CA ALA A 174 -4.55 -17.37 -2.30
C ALA A 174 -3.22 -16.95 -1.65
N ARG A 175 -3.20 -15.79 -0.99
CA ARG A 175 -2.02 -15.28 -0.29
C ARG A 175 -1.57 -16.18 0.85
N TRP A 176 -2.50 -16.74 1.61
CA TRP A 176 -2.16 -17.68 2.68
C TRP A 176 -1.63 -19.01 2.15
N ALA A 177 -2.14 -19.48 1.01
CA ALA A 177 -1.65 -20.65 0.30
C ALA A 177 -0.24 -20.44 -0.28
N GLU A 178 0.03 -19.30 -0.91
CA GLU A 178 1.37 -18.93 -1.39
C GLU A 178 2.43 -19.02 -0.28
N ARG A 179 2.11 -18.51 0.92
CA ARG A 179 3.02 -18.63 2.07
C ARG A 179 3.26 -20.09 2.49
N ARG A 180 2.26 -20.96 2.38
CA ARG A 180 2.42 -22.39 2.66
C ARG A 180 3.31 -23.06 1.63
N VAL A 181 3.14 -22.72 0.36
CA VAL A 181 3.98 -23.22 -0.74
C VAL A 181 5.43 -22.80 -0.55
N ALA A 182 5.67 -21.55 -0.16
CA ALA A 182 7.02 -21.06 0.17
C ALA A 182 7.68 -21.83 1.32
N THR A 183 6.88 -22.47 2.19
CA THR A 183 7.35 -23.35 3.28
C THR A 183 7.33 -24.85 2.93
N GLY A 184 7.10 -25.21 1.67
CA GLY A 184 7.17 -26.59 1.17
C GLY A 184 5.83 -27.31 1.00
N ALA A 185 4.69 -26.61 1.07
CA ALA A 185 3.40 -27.22 0.72
C ALA A 185 3.24 -27.39 -0.80
N ASP A 186 2.43 -28.35 -1.22
CA ASP A 186 2.10 -28.55 -2.63
C ASP A 186 1.24 -27.39 -3.18
N ALA A 187 1.69 -26.79 -4.28
CA ALA A 187 1.04 -25.66 -4.91
C ALA A 187 -0.36 -25.99 -5.45
N ALA A 188 -0.57 -27.22 -5.95
CA ALA A 188 -1.84 -27.61 -6.54
C ALA A 188 -2.95 -27.74 -5.49
N THR A 189 -2.60 -28.19 -4.28
CA THR A 189 -3.58 -28.46 -3.22
C THR A 189 -3.67 -27.37 -2.15
N ALA A 190 -2.64 -26.53 -1.98
CA ALA A 190 -2.57 -25.53 -0.92
C ALA A 190 -3.80 -24.61 -0.82
N PRO A 191 -4.35 -24.04 -1.92
CA PRO A 191 -5.53 -23.17 -1.83
C PRO A 191 -6.76 -23.87 -1.23
N ARG A 192 -7.01 -25.12 -1.64
CA ARG A 192 -8.16 -25.91 -1.15
C ARG A 192 -7.99 -26.30 0.32
N VAL A 193 -6.77 -26.67 0.71
CA VAL A 193 -6.44 -27.00 2.11
C VAL A 193 -6.66 -25.78 3.01
N VAL A 194 -6.12 -24.62 2.62
CA VAL A 194 -6.24 -23.38 3.39
C VAL A 194 -7.69 -22.92 3.49
N ALA A 195 -8.49 -23.04 2.43
CA ALA A 195 -9.92 -22.74 2.47
C ALA A 195 -10.67 -23.61 3.49
N ARG A 196 -10.43 -24.93 3.47
CA ARG A 196 -11.04 -25.86 4.44
C ARG A 196 -10.63 -25.55 5.87
N GLU A 197 -9.34 -25.31 6.11
CA GLU A 197 -8.84 -24.97 7.43
C GLU A 197 -9.35 -23.62 7.93
N THR A 198 -9.56 -22.66 7.03
CA THR A 198 -10.19 -21.36 7.35
C THR A 198 -11.57 -21.60 7.93
N GLU A 199 -12.39 -22.45 7.30
CA GLU A 199 -13.71 -22.79 7.84
C GLU A 199 -13.65 -23.54 9.18
N VAL A 200 -12.66 -24.42 9.38
CA VAL A 200 -12.43 -25.07 10.68
C VAL A 200 -12.15 -24.03 11.77
N VAL A 201 -11.27 -23.06 11.48
CA VAL A 201 -10.90 -22.01 12.42
C VAL A 201 -12.08 -21.10 12.72
N LEU A 202 -12.80 -20.63 11.69
CA LEU A 202 -13.99 -19.80 11.87
C LEU A 202 -15.08 -20.53 12.65
N SER A 203 -15.30 -21.82 12.38
CA SER A 203 -16.24 -22.64 13.14
C SER A 203 -15.84 -22.76 14.61
N ALA A 204 -14.55 -22.90 14.92
CA ALA A 204 -14.06 -22.91 16.29
C ALA A 204 -14.24 -21.53 16.98
N MET A 205 -13.96 -20.43 16.26
CA MET A 205 -14.15 -19.07 16.79
C MET A 205 -15.62 -18.77 17.09
N ARG A 206 -16.55 -19.21 16.22
CA ARG A 206 -18.01 -19.03 16.39
C ARG A 206 -18.59 -19.75 17.62
N ARG A 207 -17.86 -20.69 18.25
CA ARG A 207 -18.25 -21.29 19.55
C ARG A 207 -18.36 -20.27 20.68
N ARG A 208 -17.76 -19.09 20.53
CA ARG A 208 -17.92 -17.94 21.43
C ARG A 208 -18.51 -16.77 20.63
N PRO A 209 -19.84 -16.73 20.44
CA PRO A 209 -20.46 -15.79 19.51
C PRO A 209 -20.21 -14.31 19.86
N GLY A 210 -20.25 -13.94 21.15
CA GLY A 210 -19.93 -12.56 21.56
C GLY A 210 -18.50 -12.14 21.21
N TRP A 211 -17.52 -13.03 21.46
CA TRP A 211 -16.13 -12.77 21.09
C TRP A 211 -15.94 -12.69 19.57
N TYR A 212 -16.58 -13.58 18.82
CA TYR A 212 -16.53 -13.59 17.36
C TYR A 212 -17.14 -12.31 16.76
N ALA A 213 -18.30 -11.89 17.27
CA ALA A 213 -18.94 -10.64 16.87
C ALA A 213 -18.04 -9.43 17.16
N ASP A 214 -17.42 -9.38 18.34
CA ASP A 214 -16.59 -8.25 18.75
C ASP A 214 -15.28 -8.13 17.97
N TYR A 215 -14.58 -9.24 17.74
CA TYR A 215 -13.20 -9.22 17.25
C TYR A 215 -13.01 -9.74 15.83
N VAL A 216 -14.03 -10.33 15.22
CA VAL A 216 -13.99 -10.82 13.84
C VAL A 216 -15.03 -10.12 12.98
N GLU A 217 -16.32 -10.20 13.32
CA GLU A 217 -17.39 -9.64 12.47
C GLU A 217 -17.41 -8.12 12.47
N ARG A 218 -17.38 -7.47 13.65
CA ARG A 218 -17.43 -6.00 13.74
C ARG A 218 -16.24 -5.35 13.02
N PRO A 219 -14.98 -5.81 13.17
CA PRO A 219 -13.87 -5.24 12.41
C PRO A 219 -13.95 -5.54 10.92
N LEU A 220 -14.36 -6.76 10.55
CA LEU A 220 -14.52 -7.15 9.15
C LEU A 220 -15.59 -6.31 8.45
N GLY A 221 -16.72 -6.05 9.11
CA GLY A 221 -17.80 -5.20 8.58
C GLY A 221 -17.43 -3.72 8.42
N ARG A 222 -16.31 -3.29 9.02
CA ARG A 222 -15.74 -1.94 8.82
C ARG A 222 -14.71 -1.88 7.70
N LYS A 223 -14.34 -3.01 7.10
CA LYS A 223 -13.44 -3.01 5.94
C LYS A 223 -14.15 -2.46 4.72
N ARG A 224 -13.41 -1.69 3.92
CA ARG A 224 -13.90 -1.22 2.63
C ARG A 224 -13.95 -2.40 1.65
N PRO A 225 -15.09 -2.64 0.97
CA PRO A 225 -15.12 -3.55 -0.16
C PRO A 225 -14.25 -2.99 -1.29
N LEU A 226 -13.63 -3.86 -2.10
CA LEU A 226 -13.04 -3.41 -3.36
C LEU A 226 -14.14 -2.76 -4.21
N ALA A 227 -14.01 -1.46 -4.48
CA ALA A 227 -15.01 -0.70 -5.24
C ALA A 227 -14.98 -0.98 -6.75
N ILE A 228 -14.07 -1.86 -7.22
CA ILE A 228 -13.92 -2.21 -8.63
C ILE A 228 -13.84 -3.74 -8.71
N PRO A 229 -14.84 -4.42 -9.30
CA PRO A 229 -14.69 -5.81 -9.70
C PRO A 229 -13.60 -5.87 -10.76
N LEU A 230 -12.43 -6.40 -10.41
CA LEU A 230 -11.49 -6.86 -11.43
C LEU A 230 -12.20 -8.01 -12.20
N PRO A 231 -12.29 -7.98 -13.54
CA PRO A 231 -12.87 -9.07 -14.29
C PRO A 231 -12.13 -10.36 -13.94
N ARG A 232 -12.85 -11.35 -13.42
CA ARG A 232 -12.33 -12.71 -13.26
C ARG A 232 -12.16 -13.30 -14.66
N PHE A 233 -10.97 -13.23 -15.23
CA PHE A 233 -10.63 -14.00 -16.42
C PHE A 233 -10.34 -15.44 -16.00
N SER A 234 -11.39 -16.25 -15.95
CA SER A 234 -11.25 -17.71 -15.90
C SER A 234 -10.66 -18.18 -17.23
N SER A 235 -9.43 -18.67 -17.18
CA SER A 235 -8.78 -19.34 -18.32
C SER A 235 -9.42 -20.71 -18.52
N GLU A 236 -10.36 -20.81 -19.46
CA GLU A 236 -10.83 -22.09 -19.99
C GLU A 236 -10.43 -22.34 -21.46
N ASN A 237 -9.79 -21.37 -22.13
CA ASN A 237 -9.26 -21.58 -23.47
C ASN A 237 -7.78 -21.14 -23.49
N GLY A 238 -6.88 -22.10 -23.63
CA GLY A 238 -5.43 -21.93 -23.64
C GLY A 238 -4.89 -21.14 -24.84
N ALA A 239 -5.24 -19.86 -24.93
CA ALA A 239 -4.55 -18.87 -25.72
C ALA A 239 -3.89 -17.88 -24.76
N GLU A 240 -2.56 -17.90 -24.70
CA GLU A 240 -1.79 -16.85 -24.02
C GLU A 240 -2.16 -15.50 -24.65
N LEU A 241 -2.88 -14.66 -23.90
CA LEU A 241 -3.15 -13.29 -24.32
C LEU A 241 -1.84 -12.48 -24.28
N PRO A 242 -1.59 -11.55 -25.22
CA PRO A 242 -0.35 -10.76 -25.30
C PRO A 242 -0.05 -9.85 -24.10
N VAL A 243 -0.90 -9.87 -23.07
CA VAL A 243 -0.73 -9.10 -21.82
C VAL A 243 0.40 -9.68 -20.95
N ASP A 244 0.65 -11.00 -21.02
CA ASP A 244 1.77 -11.64 -20.31
C ASP A 244 3.15 -11.33 -20.93
N LEU A 245 3.18 -10.90 -22.20
CA LEU A 245 4.39 -10.40 -22.86
C LEU A 245 4.66 -8.92 -22.50
N ALA A 246 3.61 -8.13 -22.26
CA ALA A 246 3.72 -6.72 -21.86
C ALA A 246 4.25 -6.55 -20.42
N LEU A 247 3.94 -7.48 -19.52
CA LEU A 247 4.47 -7.46 -18.14
C LEU A 247 5.93 -7.94 -18.05
N ARG A 248 6.49 -8.53 -19.12
CA ARG A 248 7.88 -9.02 -19.17
C ARG A 248 8.85 -8.05 -19.86
N GLN A 249 8.39 -7.02 -20.55
CA GLN A 249 9.26 -6.02 -21.15
C GLN A 249 9.45 -4.80 -20.25
N GLN A 250 10.61 -4.81 -19.61
CA GLN A 250 11.32 -3.71 -18.97
C GLN A 250 11.32 -2.43 -19.82
N GLU A 251 11.14 -1.28 -19.16
CA GLU A 251 11.29 0.09 -19.70
C GLU A 251 10.42 0.45 -20.91
N SER A 252 9.18 0.85 -20.68
CA SER A 252 8.47 1.66 -21.69
C SER A 252 8.57 3.12 -21.33
N ASP A 253 9.20 3.86 -22.23
CA ASP A 253 9.10 5.31 -22.38
C ASP A 253 7.66 5.75 -22.07
N PRO A 254 7.44 6.72 -21.16
CA PRO A 254 6.11 7.20 -20.81
C PRO A 254 5.32 7.72 -22.04
N MET A 255 5.96 8.00 -23.17
CA MET A 255 5.31 8.26 -24.46
C MET A 255 4.75 6.99 -25.12
N LEU A 256 5.52 5.89 -25.13
CA LEU A 256 5.10 4.59 -25.68
C LEU A 256 3.90 3.99 -24.92
N TRP A 257 3.91 4.10 -23.59
CA TRP A 257 2.78 3.67 -22.77
C TRP A 257 1.49 4.45 -23.09
N ARG A 258 1.59 5.78 -23.23
CA ARG A 258 0.44 6.63 -23.56
C ARG A 258 -0.05 6.42 -24.99
N ALA A 259 0.85 6.21 -25.95
CA ALA A 259 0.49 5.86 -27.31
C ALA A 259 -0.26 4.53 -27.37
N ALA A 260 0.20 3.51 -26.63
CA ALA A 260 -0.50 2.23 -26.52
C ALA A 260 -1.89 2.37 -25.89
N LEU A 261 -2.01 3.19 -24.83
CA LEU A 261 -3.29 3.49 -24.19
C LEU A 261 -4.26 4.23 -25.13
N ALA A 262 -3.76 5.20 -25.91
CA ALA A 262 -4.56 5.94 -26.87
C ALA A 262 -5.09 5.03 -27.98
N VAL A 263 -4.26 4.16 -28.56
CA VAL A 263 -4.68 3.22 -29.61
C VAL A 263 -5.75 2.26 -29.09
N ALA A 264 -5.56 1.69 -27.88
CA ALA A 264 -6.55 0.79 -27.30
C ALA A 264 -7.90 1.48 -27.02
N ALA A 265 -7.89 2.74 -26.60
CA ALA A 265 -9.10 3.53 -26.38
C ALA A 265 -9.81 3.90 -27.69
N ILE A 266 -9.06 4.20 -28.76
CA ILE A 266 -9.60 4.46 -30.10
C ILE A 266 -10.25 3.19 -30.67
N ASP A 267 -9.55 2.06 -30.60
CA ASP A 267 -10.04 0.78 -31.11
C ASP A 267 -11.33 0.36 -30.40
N SER A 268 -11.42 0.59 -29.08
CA SER A 268 -12.65 0.33 -28.31
C SER A 268 -13.79 1.25 -28.76
N GLY A 269 -13.58 2.55 -28.85
CA GLY A 269 -14.64 3.50 -29.26
C GLY A 269 -15.16 3.23 -30.67
N ILE A 270 -14.27 2.85 -31.60
CA ILE A 270 -14.66 2.46 -32.96
C ILE A 270 -15.45 1.14 -32.94
N ALA A 271 -15.02 0.15 -32.14
CA ALA A 271 -15.75 -1.11 -31.99
C ALA A 271 -17.15 -0.92 -31.37
N ASP A 272 -17.30 0.10 -30.51
CA ASP A 272 -18.56 0.50 -29.89
C ASP A 272 -19.45 1.35 -30.82
N GLY A 273 -19.01 1.59 -32.07
CA GLY A 273 -19.78 2.26 -33.12
C GLY A 273 -19.77 3.79 -33.05
N GLU A 274 -18.85 4.37 -32.27
CA GLU A 274 -18.67 5.81 -32.22
C GLU A 274 -18.03 6.36 -33.52
N VAL A 275 -18.24 7.65 -33.80
CA VAL A 275 -17.69 8.31 -34.99
C VAL A 275 -16.16 8.38 -34.87
N PRO A 276 -15.39 7.71 -35.76
CA PRO A 276 -13.95 7.54 -35.59
C PRO A 276 -13.19 8.86 -35.37
N GLU A 277 -13.55 9.90 -36.12
CA GLU A 277 -12.91 11.22 -36.02
C GLU A 277 -13.14 11.88 -34.67
N ALA A 278 -14.32 11.70 -34.07
CA ALA A 278 -14.65 12.26 -32.76
C ALA A 278 -13.94 11.51 -31.63
N VAL A 279 -13.87 10.18 -31.71
CA VAL A 279 -13.15 9.31 -30.75
C VAL A 279 -11.67 9.65 -30.75
N VAL A 280 -11.05 9.73 -31.93
CA VAL A 280 -9.61 10.04 -32.04
C VAL A 280 -9.29 11.41 -31.44
N ALA A 281 -10.07 12.44 -31.77
CA ALA A 281 -9.86 13.78 -31.23
C ALA A 281 -10.02 13.83 -29.70
N ALA A 282 -11.04 13.16 -29.16
CA ALA A 282 -11.30 13.11 -27.72
C ALA A 282 -10.19 12.34 -26.97
N VAL A 283 -9.81 11.16 -27.46
CA VAL A 283 -8.77 10.34 -26.84
C VAL A 283 -7.41 11.05 -26.89
N VAL A 284 -7.05 11.66 -28.02
CA VAL A 284 -5.77 12.37 -28.15
C VAL A 284 -5.72 13.58 -27.21
N SER A 285 -6.78 14.38 -27.12
CA SER A 285 -6.83 15.52 -26.17
C SER A 285 -6.73 15.04 -24.72
N VAL A 286 -7.45 13.99 -24.33
CA VAL A 286 -7.42 13.48 -22.94
C VAL A 286 -6.09 12.84 -22.56
N VAL A 287 -5.45 12.11 -23.49
CA VAL A 287 -4.21 11.37 -23.21
C VAL A 287 -2.98 12.29 -23.28
N PHE A 288 -3.02 13.37 -24.06
CA PHE A 288 -1.85 14.20 -24.37
C PHE A 288 -1.95 15.69 -23.99
N ASP A 289 -3.09 16.21 -23.53
CA ASP A 289 -3.15 17.60 -23.03
C ASP A 289 -2.62 17.75 -21.60
N GLY A 290 -1.77 18.76 -21.39
CA GLY A 290 -1.23 19.13 -20.08
C GLY A 290 0.30 19.22 -19.97
N GLU A 291 1.05 19.00 -21.05
CA GLU A 291 2.52 18.94 -21.01
C GLU A 291 3.22 19.79 -22.11
N PRO A 292 4.48 20.26 -21.90
CA PRO A 292 5.15 21.26 -22.74
C PRO A 292 5.49 20.83 -24.18
N TRP A 293 5.42 19.54 -24.50
CA TRP A 293 5.86 18.99 -25.79
C TRP A 293 4.76 18.92 -26.85
N SER A 294 3.50 19.18 -26.48
CA SER A 294 2.35 19.31 -27.39
C SER A 294 2.31 20.65 -28.15
N ALA A 295 3.14 21.62 -27.77
CA ALA A 295 3.15 22.96 -28.35
C ALA A 295 4.05 23.14 -29.59
N GLY A 296 4.81 22.11 -29.99
CA GLY A 296 5.72 22.18 -31.14
C GLY A 296 5.11 21.58 -32.41
N PRO A 297 5.34 22.15 -33.60
CA PRO A 297 4.81 21.63 -34.88
C PRO A 297 5.25 20.18 -35.17
N ASP A 298 6.34 19.72 -34.57
CA ASP A 298 6.91 18.37 -34.78
C ASP A 298 6.37 17.32 -33.79
N ALA A 299 5.31 17.62 -33.01
CA ALA A 299 4.72 16.69 -32.06
C ALA A 299 4.02 15.50 -32.75
N VAL A 300 3.30 15.77 -33.83
CA VAL A 300 2.59 14.75 -34.63
C VAL A 300 3.56 13.82 -35.33
N ASP A 301 4.63 14.37 -35.92
CA ASP A 301 5.65 13.58 -36.62
C ASP A 301 6.41 12.63 -35.70
N ARG A 302 6.67 13.03 -34.44
CA ARG A 302 7.29 12.16 -33.44
C ARG A 302 6.38 11.02 -32.98
N ILE A 303 5.08 11.28 -32.86
CA ILE A 303 4.08 10.25 -32.52
C ILE A 303 3.99 9.23 -33.68
N LEU A 304 3.92 9.71 -34.92
CA LEU A 304 3.86 8.83 -36.09
C LEU A 304 5.15 8.01 -36.26
N ALA A 305 6.32 8.60 -36.06
CA ALA A 305 7.60 7.88 -36.10
C ALA A 305 7.70 6.77 -35.04
N ALA A 306 7.21 7.01 -33.83
CA ALA A 306 7.22 6.00 -32.76
C ALA A 306 6.26 4.81 -33.04
N VAL A 307 5.13 5.06 -33.70
CA VAL A 307 4.15 4.03 -34.05
C VAL A 307 4.57 3.21 -35.28
N THR A 308 5.29 3.84 -36.21
CA THR A 308 5.75 3.22 -37.47
C THR A 308 7.10 2.51 -37.38
N ALA A 309 7.85 2.67 -36.29
CA ALA A 309 9.09 1.94 -36.03
C ALA A 309 8.88 0.46 -35.63
N ARG A 310 7.73 -0.13 -36.00
CA ARG A 310 7.40 -1.55 -35.85
C ARG A 310 7.62 -2.30 -37.16
#